data_AF-A0A165AK89-F1
#
_entry.id   AF-A0A165AK89-F1
#
_cell.length_a   1.000
_cell.length_b   1.000
_cell.length_c   1.000
_cell.angle_alpha   90.00
_cell.angle_beta   90.00
_cell.angle_gamma   90.00
#
_symmetry.space_group_name_H-M   'P 1'
#
loop_
_entity.id
_entity.type
_entity.pdbx_description
1 polymer ?
#
loop_
_entity_poly.entity_id
_entity_poly.type
_entity_poly.pdbx_seq_one_letter_code
_entity_poly.pdbx_strand_id
1 'polypeptide(L)'
;MATKFELEDFIPFLNKHDPHHQYSIEKLVGGMINVTVRATKQSISPSTSVPSHDDSEPPSRFPAQSLVLKYAPPYIAGVGLAMPFSQRRQSIEAAALALFDGPLSHLRSHDISIPTLHIYDEKEHILVIEDLGKVETIEDWLQKSPTLAQCVEVGTRLGRFLVNLHMSPLTDPERFEFPDKNELIKAGIVDTIPDYLNKMDIPDADLVHGIIAKSFAERTSAPARTVFSVGDLWPPSVLLNESGSKIGIIDWEFAGLGAPLQDMAQFAAHLHLLLLTADPACAERVRVFLKALHETYGQTSREMKAPWLSPESIEQHIRAAWILHAREMINNAAEREWPGCIPLTAEGFLACQKRRALAKVAVEYALATQLGDAEFRERWQKELVLRPLYTRNTNRAKQNIQESAFEHGIHSGGWTVFKRQRGLMLSLTSIPSSPILRGFARNIASTTSSAAQIVQKKYPYFVPRNSRGSLSVYTDIRNDGSRYWVTIRNIDGNATALREDLHKTLFPPDSEEALRLRTTLLHSKHLLISGGRWKHAVIDWLQKRGF
;
A
#
# COMPACT_ATOMS: atom_id res chain seq x y z
N MET A 1 8.02 -24.61 -10.48
CA MET A 1 7.72 -24.04 -9.15
C MET A 1 8.64 -22.85 -8.99
N ALA A 2 8.13 -21.63 -8.81
CA ALA A 2 8.98 -20.49 -8.49
C ALA A 2 9.50 -20.69 -7.05
N THR A 3 10.81 -20.83 -6.90
CA THR A 3 11.48 -20.83 -5.59
C THR A 3 11.40 -19.42 -5.00
N LYS A 4 11.26 -19.33 -3.67
CA LYS A 4 11.28 -18.05 -2.97
C LYS A 4 12.68 -17.44 -3.11
N PHE A 5 12.76 -16.21 -3.60
CA PHE A 5 14.01 -15.45 -3.70
C PHE A 5 14.39 -14.96 -2.30
N GLU A 6 15.54 -15.37 -1.81
CA GLU A 6 16.05 -15.03 -0.47
C GLU A 6 17.14 -13.94 -0.55
N LEU A 7 17.66 -13.50 0.59
CA LEU A 7 18.64 -12.41 0.65
C LEU A 7 19.97 -12.81 -0.03
N GLU A 8 20.32 -14.08 0.07
CA GLU A 8 21.54 -14.67 -0.45
C GLU A 8 21.56 -14.66 -1.98
N ASP A 9 20.39 -14.64 -2.63
CA ASP A 9 20.27 -14.65 -4.09
C ASP A 9 20.71 -13.32 -4.74
N PHE A 10 20.80 -12.23 -3.97
CA PHE A 10 21.35 -10.95 -4.46
C PHE A 10 22.87 -10.98 -4.67
N ILE A 11 23.61 -11.85 -3.97
CA ILE A 11 25.08 -11.93 -4.09
C ILE A 11 25.49 -12.50 -5.46
N PRO A 12 24.96 -13.67 -5.91
CA PRO A 12 25.23 -14.16 -7.26
C PRO A 12 24.86 -13.14 -8.35
N PHE A 13 23.76 -12.41 -8.17
CA PHE A 13 23.36 -11.35 -9.09
C PHE A 13 24.41 -10.23 -9.16
N LEU A 14 24.85 -9.70 -8.01
CA LEU A 14 25.88 -8.66 -7.98
C LEU A 14 27.21 -9.16 -8.54
N ASN A 15 27.64 -10.39 -8.22
CA ASN A 15 28.88 -10.98 -8.73
C ASN A 15 28.87 -11.12 -10.27
N LYS A 16 27.70 -11.34 -10.89
CA LYS A 16 27.57 -11.33 -12.36
C LYS A 16 27.83 -9.95 -12.96
N HIS A 17 27.49 -8.89 -12.24
CA HIS A 17 27.53 -7.51 -12.73
C HIS A 17 28.76 -6.71 -12.28
N ASP A 18 29.38 -7.09 -11.16
CA ASP A 18 30.56 -6.47 -10.57
C ASP A 18 31.46 -7.53 -9.89
N PRO A 19 32.11 -8.41 -10.69
CA PRO A 19 32.78 -9.63 -10.20
C PRO A 19 34.02 -9.38 -9.33
N HIS A 20 34.55 -8.16 -9.31
CA HIS A 20 35.75 -7.81 -8.58
C HIS A 20 35.49 -7.28 -7.16
N HIS A 21 34.22 -7.12 -6.79
CA HIS A 21 33.83 -6.59 -5.48
C HIS A 21 32.98 -7.60 -4.73
N GLN A 22 33.18 -7.65 -3.41
CA GLN A 22 32.34 -8.42 -2.51
C GLN A 22 31.33 -7.51 -1.83
N TYR A 23 30.14 -8.05 -1.54
CA TYR A 23 29.02 -7.29 -1.00
C TYR A 23 28.49 -7.94 0.28
N SER A 24 28.21 -7.12 1.30
CA SER A 24 27.28 -7.49 2.38
C SER A 24 25.86 -7.04 2.01
N ILE A 25 24.86 -7.86 2.37
CA ILE A 25 23.46 -7.59 2.08
C ILE A 25 22.70 -7.37 3.39
N GLU A 26 21.99 -6.26 3.48
CA GLU A 26 21.10 -5.93 4.59
C GLU A 26 19.68 -5.75 4.07
N LYS A 27 18.70 -6.43 4.67
CA LYS A 27 17.29 -6.22 4.30
C LYS A 27 16.83 -4.84 4.76
N LEU A 28 16.29 -4.05 3.84
CA LEU A 28 15.62 -2.80 4.19
C LEU A 28 14.17 -3.07 4.57
N VAL A 29 13.74 -2.48 5.68
CA VAL A 29 12.35 -2.55 6.17
C VAL A 29 11.51 -1.45 5.54
N GLY A 30 10.19 -1.65 5.45
CA GLY A 30 9.25 -0.64 4.95
C GLY A 30 8.50 -1.01 3.67
N GLY A 31 9.10 -1.88 2.83
CA GLY A 31 8.48 -2.37 1.60
C GLY A 31 7.62 -3.62 1.84
N MET A 32 6.37 -3.62 1.37
CA MET A 32 5.49 -4.80 1.42
C MET A 32 5.48 -5.60 0.11
N ILE A 33 5.62 -4.94 -1.04
CA ILE A 33 5.43 -5.59 -2.35
C ILE A 33 6.69 -6.15 -2.96
N ASN A 34 7.84 -5.59 -2.62
CA ASN A 34 9.14 -6.00 -3.11
C ASN A 34 10.02 -6.47 -1.96
N VAL A 35 11.00 -7.31 -2.29
CA VAL A 35 12.14 -7.56 -1.41
C VAL A 35 13.17 -6.47 -1.71
N THR A 36 13.42 -5.61 -0.73
CA THR A 36 14.37 -4.50 -0.86
C THR A 36 15.56 -4.73 0.05
N VAL A 37 16.77 -4.58 -0.46
CA VAL A 37 18.01 -4.74 0.29
C VAL A 37 18.98 -3.59 0.01
N ARG A 38 19.84 -3.30 0.97
CA ARG A 38 21.04 -2.50 0.80
C ARG A 38 22.22 -3.44 0.61
N ALA A 39 22.96 -3.26 -0.47
CA ALA A 39 24.24 -3.91 -0.69
C ALA A 39 25.37 -2.93 -0.37
N THR A 40 26.34 -3.32 0.43
CA THR A 40 27.51 -2.50 0.76
C THR A 40 28.78 -3.24 0.34
N LYS A 41 29.65 -2.56 -0.41
CA LYS A 41 30.94 -3.14 -0.78
C LYS A 41 31.77 -3.41 0.47
N GLN A 42 32.39 -4.58 0.52
CA GLN A 42 33.34 -4.93 1.57
C GLN A 42 34.72 -4.43 1.16
N SER A 43 35.40 -3.72 2.07
CA SER A 43 36.80 -3.38 1.87
C SER A 43 37.61 -4.67 1.78
N ILE A 44 38.34 -4.85 0.68
CA ILE A 44 39.29 -5.95 0.56
C ILE A 44 40.39 -5.66 1.59
N SER A 45 40.44 -6.42 2.67
CA SER A 45 41.59 -6.34 3.57
C SER A 45 42.82 -6.74 2.75
N PRO A 46 43.91 -5.96 2.75
CA PRO A 46 45.12 -6.34 2.03
C PRO A 46 45.67 -7.60 2.70
N SER A 47 45.34 -8.77 2.14
CA SER A 47 45.96 -10.01 2.57
C SER A 47 47.43 -9.92 2.19
N THR A 48 48.28 -9.91 3.21
CA THR A 48 49.73 -10.02 3.17
C THR A 48 50.27 -10.80 1.97
N SER A 49 51.26 -10.18 1.31
CA SER A 49 52.18 -10.71 0.29
C SER A 49 51.67 -10.83 -1.16
N VAL A 50 51.80 -9.75 -1.95
CA VAL A 50 52.75 -9.63 -3.09
C VAL A 50 52.92 -8.11 -3.39
N PRO A 51 54.14 -7.58 -3.54
CA PRO A 51 54.35 -6.23 -4.08
C PRO A 51 54.35 -6.30 -5.61
N SER A 52 53.31 -5.77 -6.26
CA SER A 52 53.36 -5.47 -7.68
C SER A 52 52.74 -4.12 -7.96
N HIS A 53 53.56 -3.23 -8.49
CA HIS A 53 53.24 -1.92 -9.03
C HIS A 53 52.03 -1.96 -9.98
N ASP A 54 50.82 -1.75 -9.46
CA ASP A 54 49.72 -0.93 -10.03
C ASP A 54 48.52 -1.01 -9.04
N ASP A 55 48.61 -0.32 -7.89
CA ASP A 55 47.65 -0.42 -6.76
C ASP A 55 46.29 0.29 -7.01
N SER A 56 45.79 0.30 -8.25
CA SER A 56 44.42 0.75 -8.50
C SER A 56 43.47 -0.44 -8.36
N GLU A 57 42.56 -0.37 -7.37
CA GLU A 57 41.45 -1.32 -7.30
C GLU A 57 40.77 -1.39 -8.68
N PRO A 58 40.44 -2.60 -9.17
CA PRO A 58 39.78 -2.73 -10.47
C PRO A 58 38.51 -1.86 -10.50
N PRO A 59 38.26 -1.13 -11.59
CA PRO A 59 37.17 -0.16 -11.63
C PRO A 59 35.83 -0.86 -11.40
N SER A 60 35.18 -0.48 -10.30
CA SER A 60 33.84 -0.96 -9.97
C SER A 60 32.83 -0.49 -11.01
N ARG A 61 31.91 -1.39 -11.41
CA ARG A 61 30.77 -1.00 -12.25
C ARG A 61 29.91 0.07 -11.58
N PHE A 62 29.79 0.00 -10.26
CA PHE A 62 28.99 0.93 -9.48
C PHE A 62 29.90 1.94 -8.75
N PRO A 63 29.73 3.26 -8.90
CA PRO A 63 30.66 4.22 -8.29
C PRO A 63 30.48 4.33 -6.77
N ALA A 64 29.29 4.08 -6.25
CA ALA A 64 28.98 4.24 -4.82
C ALA A 64 29.50 3.08 -3.95
N GLN A 65 29.69 3.34 -2.66
CA GLN A 65 30.04 2.34 -1.66
C GLN A 65 28.87 1.39 -1.36
N SER A 66 27.64 1.91 -1.44
CA SER A 66 26.41 1.15 -1.22
C SER A 66 25.40 1.39 -2.33
N LEU A 67 24.51 0.40 -2.50
CA LEU A 67 23.46 0.34 -3.51
C LEU A 67 22.18 -0.17 -2.86
N VAL A 68 21.04 0.18 -3.45
CA VAL A 68 19.76 -0.45 -3.11
C VAL A 68 19.37 -1.40 -4.23
N LEU A 69 19.03 -2.64 -3.88
CA LEU A 69 18.46 -3.61 -4.80
C LEU A 69 17.01 -3.86 -4.44
N LYS A 70 16.14 -3.84 -5.44
CA LYS A 70 14.74 -4.21 -5.33
C LYS A 70 14.47 -5.42 -6.21
N TYR A 71 13.84 -6.44 -5.65
CA TYR A 71 13.32 -7.59 -6.38
C TYR A 71 11.79 -7.62 -6.27
N ALA A 72 11.12 -7.71 -7.41
CA ALA A 72 9.68 -7.92 -7.48
C ALA A 72 9.37 -9.41 -7.69
N PRO A 73 8.94 -10.16 -6.66
CA PRO A 73 8.39 -11.50 -6.89
C PRO A 73 7.05 -11.45 -7.65
N PRO A 74 6.59 -12.57 -8.25
CA PRO A 74 5.27 -12.66 -8.91
C PRO A 74 4.08 -12.66 -7.92
N TYR A 75 4.27 -12.08 -6.75
CA TYR A 75 3.34 -11.94 -5.63
C TYR A 75 3.73 -10.75 -4.76
N ILE A 76 2.88 -10.36 -3.82
CA ILE A 76 3.21 -9.35 -2.79
C ILE A 76 4.22 -9.95 -1.81
N ALA A 77 5.46 -9.45 -1.77
CA ALA A 77 6.55 -10.04 -0.98
C ALA A 77 6.21 -10.28 0.51
N GLY A 78 5.48 -9.36 1.14
CA GLY A 78 5.08 -9.41 2.54
C GLY A 78 3.91 -10.37 2.84
N VAL A 79 3.20 -10.85 1.82
CA VAL A 79 2.08 -11.81 1.96
C VAL A 79 2.47 -13.20 1.41
N GLY A 80 3.31 -13.24 0.38
CA GLY A 80 3.74 -14.47 -0.28
C GLY A 80 2.78 -14.94 -1.38
N LEU A 81 2.92 -16.20 -1.77
CA LEU A 81 2.23 -16.82 -2.92
C LEU A 81 0.69 -16.75 -2.87
N ALA A 82 0.11 -16.49 -1.69
CA ALA A 82 -1.33 -16.32 -1.52
C ALA A 82 -1.89 -15.07 -2.19
N MET A 83 -1.03 -14.09 -2.50
CA MET A 83 -1.42 -12.83 -3.18
C MET A 83 -0.57 -12.60 -4.42
N PRO A 84 -0.90 -13.25 -5.55
CA PRO A 84 -0.27 -12.99 -6.83
C PRO A 84 -0.31 -11.51 -7.20
N PHE A 85 0.79 -11.00 -7.73
CA PHE A 85 0.88 -9.61 -8.14
C PHE A 85 1.94 -9.46 -9.21
N SER A 86 1.57 -8.77 -10.29
CA SER A 86 2.39 -8.67 -11.48
C SER A 86 3.72 -7.95 -11.22
N GLN A 87 4.79 -8.52 -11.78
CA GLN A 87 6.14 -7.96 -11.73
C GLN A 87 6.29 -6.73 -12.65
N ARG A 88 5.23 -6.37 -13.41
CA ARG A 88 5.17 -5.13 -14.21
C ARG A 88 5.53 -3.89 -13.38
N ARG A 89 5.20 -3.87 -12.09
CA ARG A 89 5.57 -2.79 -11.15
C ARG A 89 7.06 -2.43 -11.18
N GLN A 90 7.94 -3.42 -11.39
CA GLN A 90 9.38 -3.21 -11.49
C GLN A 90 9.77 -2.44 -12.76
N SER A 91 9.13 -2.77 -13.89
CA SER A 91 9.33 -2.05 -15.15
C SER A 91 8.76 -0.63 -15.12
N ILE A 92 7.68 -0.41 -14.34
CA ILE A 92 7.10 0.91 -14.11
C ILE A 92 8.09 1.79 -13.32
N GLU A 93 8.63 1.27 -12.21
CA GLU A 93 9.64 1.99 -11.43
C GLU A 93 10.89 2.30 -12.27
N ALA A 94 11.39 1.32 -13.05
CA ALA A 94 12.50 1.54 -13.98
C ALA A 94 12.20 2.66 -14.99
N ALA A 95 11.00 2.64 -15.59
CA ALA A 95 10.58 3.64 -16.56
C ALA A 95 10.46 5.03 -15.94
N ALA A 96 9.90 5.12 -14.73
CA ALA A 96 9.76 6.38 -14.00
C ALA A 96 11.11 6.99 -13.64
N LEU A 97 12.04 6.19 -13.10
CA LEU A 97 13.39 6.66 -12.76
C LEU A 97 14.14 7.15 -14.01
N ALA A 98 14.02 6.45 -15.14
CA ALA A 98 14.65 6.84 -16.39
C ALA A 98 14.15 8.20 -16.94
N LEU A 99 12.94 8.64 -16.58
CA LEU A 99 12.47 9.98 -16.96
C LEU A 99 13.34 11.08 -16.35
N PHE A 100 13.88 10.86 -15.16
CA PHE A 100 14.73 11.84 -14.46
C PHE A 100 16.17 11.90 -14.99
N ASP A 101 16.55 10.99 -15.88
CA ASP A 101 17.80 11.07 -16.64
C ASP A 101 17.56 11.63 -18.06
N GLY A 102 16.28 11.90 -18.39
CA GLY A 102 15.85 12.47 -19.66
C GLY A 102 14.90 13.66 -19.46
N PRO A 103 13.62 13.55 -19.87
CA PRO A 103 12.69 14.69 -19.93
C PRO A 103 12.44 15.39 -18.58
N LEU A 104 12.57 14.68 -17.45
CA LEU A 104 12.38 15.21 -16.10
C LEU A 104 13.70 15.51 -15.37
N SER A 105 14.84 15.48 -16.07
CA SER A 105 16.15 15.77 -15.47
C SER A 105 16.24 17.13 -14.78
N HIS A 106 15.54 18.14 -15.33
CA HIS A 106 15.43 19.48 -14.76
C HIS A 106 14.72 19.53 -13.40
N LEU A 107 14.00 18.47 -12.99
CA LEU A 107 13.37 18.37 -11.67
C LEU A 107 14.33 17.84 -10.60
N ARG A 108 15.47 17.27 -10.99
CA ARG A 108 16.56 16.95 -10.05
C ARG A 108 17.24 18.25 -9.64
N SER A 109 17.57 18.37 -8.36
CA SER A 109 18.29 19.53 -7.83
C SER A 109 19.21 19.12 -6.68
N HIS A 110 20.02 20.05 -6.19
CA HIS A 110 20.92 19.79 -5.06
C HIS A 110 20.18 19.38 -3.77
N ASP A 111 18.91 19.79 -3.65
CA ASP A 111 18.02 19.58 -2.52
C ASP A 111 16.93 18.53 -2.76
N ILE A 112 16.63 18.18 -4.02
CA ILE A 112 15.68 17.11 -4.39
C ILE A 112 16.43 15.98 -5.11
N SER A 113 16.43 14.80 -4.49
CA SER A 113 17.09 13.60 -4.98
C SER A 113 16.07 12.54 -5.40
N ILE A 114 16.18 12.08 -6.64
CA ILE A 114 15.52 10.86 -7.11
C ILE A 114 16.62 9.79 -7.24
N PRO A 115 16.44 8.54 -6.80
CA PRO A 115 17.48 7.54 -7.00
C PRO A 115 17.86 7.40 -8.47
N THR A 116 19.15 7.36 -8.78
CA THR A 116 19.62 7.00 -10.12
C THR A 116 19.40 5.52 -10.37
N LEU A 117 18.88 5.15 -11.55
CA LEU A 117 18.76 3.76 -11.95
C LEU A 117 20.09 3.27 -12.55
N HIS A 118 20.75 2.30 -11.91
CA HIS A 118 21.99 1.72 -12.42
C HIS A 118 21.74 0.51 -13.32
N ILE A 119 20.83 -0.39 -12.92
CA ILE A 119 20.45 -1.59 -13.67
C ILE A 119 18.97 -1.84 -13.51
N TYR A 120 18.31 -2.19 -14.62
CA TYR A 120 17.06 -2.92 -14.62
C TYR A 120 17.27 -4.24 -15.36
N ASP A 121 17.25 -5.36 -14.63
CA ASP A 121 17.23 -6.69 -15.23
C ASP A 121 15.78 -7.14 -15.39
N GLU A 122 15.27 -7.05 -16.62
CA GLU A 122 13.90 -7.40 -16.95
C GLU A 122 13.59 -8.89 -16.71
N LYS A 123 14.57 -9.78 -16.88
CA LYS A 123 14.37 -11.23 -16.75
C LYS A 123 14.29 -11.66 -15.30
N GLU A 124 15.16 -11.11 -14.46
CA GLU A 124 15.20 -11.41 -13.02
C GLU A 124 14.23 -10.50 -12.22
N HIS A 125 13.66 -9.47 -12.85
CA HIS A 125 12.83 -8.45 -12.20
C HIS A 125 13.53 -7.76 -11.02
N ILE A 126 14.81 -7.44 -11.21
CA ILE A 126 15.66 -6.77 -10.22
C ILE A 126 16.00 -5.35 -10.70
N LEU A 127 15.90 -4.38 -9.79
CA LEU A 127 16.45 -3.04 -9.95
C LEU A 127 17.66 -2.89 -9.06
N VAL A 128 18.71 -2.28 -9.60
CA VAL A 128 19.83 -1.73 -8.83
C VAL A 128 19.76 -0.22 -8.96
N ILE A 129 19.54 0.46 -7.84
CA ILE A 129 19.36 1.91 -7.77
C ILE A 129 20.32 2.52 -6.75
N GLU A 130 20.54 3.82 -6.90
CA GLU A 130 21.33 4.62 -5.99
C GLU A 130 20.82 4.49 -4.54
N ASP A 131 21.75 4.26 -3.61
CA ASP A 131 21.46 4.38 -2.18
C ASP A 131 21.54 5.86 -1.78
N LEU A 132 20.43 6.43 -1.31
CA LEU A 132 20.37 7.81 -0.82
C LEU A 132 21.07 7.99 0.54
N GLY A 133 21.67 6.92 1.08
CA GLY A 133 22.56 6.93 2.23
C GLY A 133 21.81 6.89 3.55
N LYS A 134 22.31 7.66 4.54
CA LYS A 134 21.69 7.74 5.86
C LYS A 134 20.55 8.75 5.84
N VAL A 135 19.37 8.25 5.53
CA VAL A 135 18.11 9.00 5.48
C VAL A 135 17.04 8.33 6.33
N GLU A 136 16.01 9.07 6.68
CA GLU A 136 14.84 8.61 7.42
C GLU A 136 13.56 9.02 6.71
N THR A 137 12.43 8.40 7.04
CA THR A 137 11.14 8.81 6.46
C THR A 137 10.75 10.19 6.98
N ILE A 138 9.96 10.94 6.20
CA ILE A 138 9.47 12.25 6.67
C ILE A 138 8.61 12.15 7.94
N GLU A 139 7.91 11.04 8.12
CA GLU A 139 7.12 10.76 9.33
C GLU A 139 8.01 10.59 10.57
N ASP A 140 9.15 9.90 10.44
CA ASP A 140 10.14 9.77 11.52
C ASP A 140 10.83 11.11 11.79
N TRP A 141 11.20 11.82 10.72
CA TRP A 141 11.84 13.13 10.81
C TRP A 141 10.97 14.12 11.57
N LEU A 142 9.66 14.22 11.23
CA LEU A 142 8.71 15.08 11.93
C LEU A 142 8.52 14.69 13.41
N GLN A 143 8.73 13.44 13.78
CA GLN A 143 8.62 12.98 15.17
C GLN A 143 9.86 13.30 16.01
N LYS A 144 11.06 13.32 15.43
CA LYS A 144 12.31 13.52 16.19
C LYS A 144 12.40 14.86 16.90
N SER A 145 12.46 15.98 16.17
CA SER A 145 12.30 17.39 16.62
C SER A 145 12.97 18.40 15.65
N PRO A 146 12.61 18.42 14.36
CA PRO A 146 13.06 19.49 13.48
C PRO A 146 12.43 20.82 13.92
N THR A 147 13.11 21.92 13.64
CA THR A 147 12.54 23.25 13.88
C THR A 147 11.34 23.51 12.98
N LEU A 148 10.43 24.40 13.41
CA LEU A 148 9.31 24.81 12.57
C LEU A 148 9.77 25.43 11.24
N ALA A 149 10.90 26.17 11.26
CA ALA A 149 11.50 26.74 10.06
C ALA A 149 11.93 25.64 9.06
N GLN A 150 12.58 24.58 9.54
CA GLN A 150 12.90 23.42 8.70
C GLN A 150 11.64 22.76 8.15
N CYS A 151 10.58 22.63 8.95
CA CYS A 151 9.31 22.06 8.50
C CYS A 151 8.70 22.88 7.35
N VAL A 152 8.72 24.21 7.45
CA VAL A 152 8.28 25.12 6.36
C VAL A 152 9.15 24.93 5.12
N GLU A 153 10.46 24.89 5.27
CA GLU A 153 11.40 24.81 4.16
C GLU A 153 11.29 23.48 3.40
N VAL A 154 11.19 22.35 4.11
CA VAL A 154 10.96 21.03 3.49
C VAL A 154 9.61 21.00 2.79
N GLY A 155 8.53 21.47 3.45
CA GLY A 155 7.20 21.52 2.86
C GLY A 155 7.18 22.35 1.58
N THR A 156 7.81 23.53 1.59
CA THR A 156 7.91 24.43 0.43
C THR A 156 8.62 23.75 -0.75
N ARG A 157 9.79 23.13 -0.51
CA ARG A 157 10.55 22.48 -1.58
C ARG A 157 9.83 21.28 -2.16
N LEU A 158 9.26 20.42 -1.31
CA LEU A 158 8.46 19.28 -1.77
C LEU A 158 7.22 19.73 -2.56
N GLY A 159 6.52 20.77 -2.11
CA GLY A 159 5.34 21.30 -2.79
C GLY A 159 5.66 21.84 -4.18
N ARG A 160 6.81 22.54 -4.31
CA ARG A 160 7.31 23.01 -5.60
C ARG A 160 7.74 21.86 -6.52
N PHE A 161 8.39 20.83 -5.99
CA PHE A 161 8.73 19.65 -6.76
C PHE A 161 7.47 18.96 -7.32
N LEU A 162 6.49 18.67 -6.47
CA LEU A 162 5.30 17.90 -6.85
C LEU A 162 4.44 18.63 -7.91
N VAL A 163 4.28 19.95 -7.81
CA VAL A 163 3.55 20.69 -8.85
C VAL A 163 4.28 20.68 -10.19
N ASN A 164 5.61 20.83 -10.18
CA ASN A 164 6.40 20.77 -11.42
C ASN A 164 6.36 19.38 -12.04
N LEU A 165 6.38 18.32 -11.22
CA LEU A 165 6.17 16.94 -11.64
C LEU A 165 4.80 16.77 -12.31
N HIS A 166 3.71 17.18 -11.64
CA HIS A 166 2.35 17.02 -12.14
C HIS A 166 2.05 17.86 -13.38
N MET A 167 2.76 18.98 -13.56
CA MET A 167 2.67 19.83 -14.75
C MET A 167 3.53 19.33 -15.91
N SER A 168 4.43 18.37 -15.67
CA SER A 168 5.32 17.87 -16.71
C SER A 168 4.55 16.95 -17.66
N PRO A 169 4.63 17.18 -18.99
CA PRO A 169 3.96 16.33 -19.95
C PRO A 169 4.59 14.93 -19.99
N LEU A 170 3.76 13.91 -20.17
CA LEU A 170 4.21 12.54 -20.38
C LEU A 170 4.02 12.16 -21.85
N THR A 171 5.12 11.89 -22.55
CA THR A 171 5.11 11.63 -24.00
C THR A 171 4.70 10.20 -24.37
N ASP A 172 4.81 9.25 -23.44
CA ASP A 172 4.49 7.82 -23.62
C ASP A 172 3.72 7.32 -22.38
N PRO A 173 2.45 7.72 -22.23
CA PRO A 173 1.64 7.31 -21.10
C PRO A 173 1.30 5.81 -21.11
N GLU A 174 1.26 5.17 -22.28
CA GLU A 174 0.95 3.74 -22.43
C GLU A 174 2.00 2.87 -21.73
N ARG A 175 3.27 3.31 -21.71
CA ARG A 175 4.34 2.64 -20.96
C ARG A 175 4.03 2.49 -19.47
N PHE A 176 3.20 3.35 -18.92
CA PHE A 176 2.82 3.34 -17.51
C PHE A 176 1.49 2.63 -17.22
N GLU A 177 0.91 1.96 -18.22
CA GLU A 177 -0.27 1.15 -18.00
C GLU A 177 0.02 -0.06 -17.11
N PHE A 178 -0.81 -0.22 -16.09
CA PHE A 178 -0.71 -1.29 -15.11
C PHE A 178 -2.12 -1.86 -14.82
N PRO A 179 -2.63 -2.77 -15.67
CA PRO A 179 -4.01 -3.24 -15.60
C PRO A 179 -4.36 -3.92 -14.27
N ASP A 180 -3.48 -4.81 -13.79
CA ASP A 180 -3.72 -5.63 -12.60
C ASP A 180 -3.76 -4.82 -11.29
N LYS A 181 -3.20 -3.61 -11.31
CA LYS A 181 -3.20 -2.68 -10.18
C LYS A 181 -4.62 -2.43 -9.70
N ASN A 182 -5.52 -2.04 -10.59
CA ASN A 182 -6.81 -1.48 -10.19
C ASN A 182 -7.71 -2.50 -9.52
N GLU A 183 -7.72 -3.76 -10.00
CA GLU A 183 -8.47 -4.84 -9.36
C GLU A 183 -7.95 -5.11 -7.95
N LEU A 184 -6.63 -5.12 -7.80
CA LEU A 184 -5.98 -5.29 -6.50
C LEU A 184 -6.31 -4.12 -5.55
N ILE A 185 -6.16 -2.86 -5.98
CA ILE A 185 -6.53 -1.71 -5.14
C ILE A 185 -8.01 -1.79 -4.75
N LYS A 186 -8.88 -2.14 -5.70
CA LYS A 186 -10.32 -2.23 -5.45
C LYS A 186 -10.61 -3.25 -4.35
N ALA A 187 -10.14 -4.49 -4.51
CA ALA A 187 -10.42 -5.56 -3.58
C ALA A 187 -9.76 -5.34 -2.20
N GLY A 188 -8.58 -4.70 -2.15
CA GLY A 188 -7.82 -4.52 -0.92
C GLY A 188 -8.18 -3.29 -0.09
N ILE A 189 -8.60 -2.21 -0.75
CA ILE A 189 -8.65 -0.87 -0.15
C ILE A 189 -10.02 -0.23 -0.30
N VAL A 190 -10.72 -0.49 -1.40
CA VAL A 190 -12.05 0.06 -1.62
C VAL A 190 -13.09 -0.84 -0.99
N ASP A 191 -13.07 -2.13 -1.32
CA ASP A 191 -14.11 -3.08 -0.90
C ASP A 191 -14.00 -3.51 0.56
N THR A 192 -12.90 -3.18 1.24
CA THR A 192 -12.68 -3.43 2.68
C THR A 192 -13.30 -2.35 3.58
N ILE A 193 -13.72 -1.22 3.02
CA ILE A 193 -14.23 -0.07 3.78
C ILE A 193 -15.47 -0.41 4.62
N PRO A 194 -16.50 -1.10 4.09
CA PRO A 194 -17.65 -1.47 4.91
C PRO A 194 -17.26 -2.27 6.15
N ASP A 195 -16.35 -3.25 6.00
CA ASP A 195 -15.89 -4.08 7.11
C ASP A 195 -15.17 -3.26 8.19
N TYR A 196 -14.35 -2.28 7.79
CA TYR A 196 -13.70 -1.40 8.77
C TYR A 196 -14.69 -0.52 9.51
N LEU A 197 -15.59 0.15 8.79
CA LEU A 197 -16.56 1.04 9.41
C LEU A 197 -17.53 0.27 10.32
N ASN A 198 -17.98 -0.91 9.90
CA ASN A 198 -18.83 -1.79 10.72
C ASN A 198 -18.12 -2.27 11.99
N LYS A 199 -16.87 -2.73 11.89
CA LYS A 199 -16.07 -3.14 13.07
C LYS A 199 -15.75 -1.97 14.00
N MET A 200 -15.75 -0.74 13.49
CA MET A 200 -15.61 0.49 14.27
C MET A 200 -16.94 1.04 14.78
N ASP A 201 -18.08 0.42 14.46
CA ASP A 201 -19.42 0.89 14.83
C ASP A 201 -19.66 2.35 14.38
N ILE A 202 -19.39 2.59 13.10
CA ILE A 202 -19.63 3.86 12.39
C ILE A 202 -20.79 3.63 11.41
N PRO A 203 -21.86 4.45 11.44
CA PRO A 203 -22.99 4.31 10.53
C PRO A 203 -22.61 4.65 9.09
N ASP A 204 -23.55 4.42 8.17
CA ASP A 204 -23.45 4.82 6.75
C ASP A 204 -22.31 4.14 5.97
N ALA A 205 -21.84 2.97 6.43
CA ALA A 205 -20.73 2.22 5.83
C ALA A 205 -20.93 1.96 4.32
N ASP A 206 -22.14 1.53 3.93
CA ASP A 206 -22.48 1.25 2.53
C ASP A 206 -22.56 2.53 1.68
N LEU A 207 -23.06 3.63 2.25
CA LEU A 207 -23.10 4.93 1.56
C LEU A 207 -21.69 5.44 1.30
N VAL A 208 -20.83 5.42 2.32
CA VAL A 208 -19.42 5.83 2.21
C VAL A 208 -18.66 4.97 1.20
N HIS A 209 -18.87 3.64 1.24
CA HIS A 209 -18.32 2.75 0.23
C HIS A 209 -18.80 3.09 -1.17
N GLY A 210 -20.09 3.33 -1.37
CA GLY A 210 -20.64 3.73 -2.67
C GLY A 210 -19.99 5.01 -3.24
N ILE A 211 -19.77 6.02 -2.40
CA ILE A 211 -19.07 7.26 -2.77
C ILE A 211 -17.64 6.95 -3.22
N ILE A 212 -16.90 6.18 -2.43
CA ILE A 212 -15.49 5.87 -2.68
C ILE A 212 -15.33 4.96 -3.91
N ALA A 213 -16.17 3.94 -4.04
CA ALA A 213 -16.16 3.00 -5.15
C ALA A 213 -16.47 3.70 -6.48
N LYS A 214 -17.48 4.58 -6.49
CA LYS A 214 -17.80 5.41 -7.67
C LYS A 214 -16.61 6.28 -8.07
N SER A 215 -16.06 7.04 -7.13
CA SER A 215 -14.90 7.91 -7.40
C SER A 215 -13.66 7.12 -7.83
N PHE A 216 -13.46 5.91 -7.31
CA PHE A 216 -12.38 5.02 -7.75
C PHE A 216 -12.58 4.57 -9.21
N ALA A 217 -13.78 4.15 -9.60
CA ALA A 217 -14.08 3.77 -10.98
C ALA A 217 -13.90 4.95 -11.97
N GLU A 218 -14.35 6.14 -11.58
CA GLU A 218 -14.20 7.36 -12.39
C GLU A 218 -12.72 7.75 -12.58
N ARG A 219 -11.91 7.73 -11.51
CA ARG A 219 -10.48 8.11 -11.56
C ARG A 219 -9.59 7.11 -12.26
N THR A 220 -9.94 5.83 -12.23
CA THR A 220 -9.16 4.79 -12.91
C THR A 220 -9.42 4.76 -14.42
N SER A 221 -10.50 5.41 -14.87
CA SER A 221 -10.87 5.53 -16.28
C SER A 221 -10.25 6.77 -16.93
N ALA A 222 -9.91 6.68 -18.22
CA ALA A 222 -9.68 7.88 -19.02
C ALA A 222 -11.03 8.60 -19.24
N PRO A 223 -11.10 9.95 -19.24
CA PRO A 223 -10.01 10.93 -19.27
C PRO A 223 -9.62 11.51 -17.89
N ALA A 224 -10.01 10.91 -16.76
CA ALA A 224 -9.78 11.49 -15.43
C ALA A 224 -8.29 11.58 -15.02
N ARG A 225 -7.40 10.88 -15.73
CA ARG A 225 -5.96 10.80 -15.47
C ARG A 225 -5.20 11.71 -16.42
N THR A 226 -4.75 12.86 -15.92
CA THR A 226 -4.19 13.94 -16.75
C THR A 226 -2.82 14.43 -16.29
N VAL A 227 -2.31 13.95 -15.15
CA VAL A 227 -1.01 14.37 -14.60
C VAL A 227 -0.09 13.16 -14.45
N PHE A 228 1.22 13.34 -14.63
CA PHE A 228 2.18 12.32 -14.23
C PHE A 228 2.32 12.34 -12.70
N SER A 229 2.00 11.23 -12.04
CA SER A 229 2.00 11.08 -10.59
C SER A 229 2.97 10.00 -10.13
N VAL A 230 3.42 10.09 -8.89
CA VAL A 230 4.08 8.99 -8.16
C VAL A 230 3.11 7.82 -8.01
N GLY A 231 1.82 8.09 -7.82
CA GLY A 231 0.73 7.12 -7.86
C GLY A 231 0.46 6.40 -6.53
N ASP A 232 1.48 6.26 -5.68
CA ASP A 232 1.37 5.84 -4.28
C ASP A 232 2.21 6.75 -3.39
N LEU A 233 1.94 8.06 -3.38
CA LEU A 233 2.70 8.99 -2.54
C LEU A 233 2.21 8.95 -1.08
N TRP A 234 3.06 8.46 -0.18
CA TRP A 234 2.82 8.36 1.26
C TRP A 234 4.12 8.70 2.04
N PRO A 235 4.07 8.98 3.36
CA PRO A 235 5.21 9.54 4.08
C PRO A 235 6.53 8.76 3.94
N PRO A 236 6.56 7.42 4.01
CA PRO A 236 7.78 6.64 3.79
C PRO A 236 8.37 6.69 2.38
N SER A 237 7.62 7.13 1.37
CA SER A 237 8.18 7.40 0.03
C SER A 237 8.97 8.71 -0.04
N VAL A 238 8.93 9.52 1.02
CA VAL A 238 9.68 10.77 1.14
C VAL A 238 10.74 10.61 2.22
N LEU A 239 12.00 10.62 1.82
CA LEU A 239 13.15 10.43 2.68
C LEU A 239 13.86 11.76 2.93
N LEU A 240 14.38 11.96 4.14
CA LEU A 240 15.09 13.16 4.54
C LEU A 240 16.42 12.80 5.18
N ASN A 241 17.45 13.60 4.93
CA ASN A 241 18.60 13.61 5.82
C ASN A 241 18.25 14.30 7.15
N GLU A 242 19.10 14.15 8.16
CA GLU A 242 18.86 14.69 9.51
C GLU A 242 18.52 16.19 9.51
N SER A 243 19.26 16.98 8.71
CA SER A 243 19.06 18.43 8.60
C SER A 243 17.78 18.84 7.84
N GLY A 244 17.15 17.91 7.11
CA GLY A 244 16.10 18.18 6.14
C GLY A 244 16.60 18.87 4.86
N SER A 245 17.91 19.12 4.70
CA SER A 245 18.47 19.81 3.52
C SER A 245 18.36 19.01 2.22
N LYS A 246 18.26 17.69 2.29
CA LYS A 246 18.03 16.81 1.13
C LYS A 246 16.73 16.04 1.27
N ILE A 247 15.92 16.04 0.22
CA ILE A 247 14.65 15.31 0.11
C ILE A 247 14.78 14.24 -0.97
N GLY A 248 14.66 12.98 -0.57
CA GLY A 248 14.59 11.82 -1.46
C GLY A 248 13.14 11.46 -1.79
N ILE A 249 12.81 11.15 -3.04
CA ILE A 249 11.51 10.58 -3.41
C ILE A 249 11.72 9.21 -4.05
N ILE A 250 11.12 8.17 -3.45
CA ILE A 250 11.30 6.76 -3.81
C ILE A 250 9.96 6.06 -4.10
N ASP A 251 10.02 4.77 -4.42
CA ASP A 251 8.86 3.89 -4.64
C ASP A 251 7.98 4.29 -5.83
N TRP A 252 8.61 4.47 -7.00
CA TRP A 252 7.95 4.89 -8.24
C TRP A 252 7.20 3.75 -8.98
N GLU A 253 6.96 2.63 -8.32
CA GLU A 253 6.41 1.41 -8.95
C GLU A 253 4.91 1.49 -9.30
N PHE A 254 4.23 2.52 -8.80
CA PHE A 254 2.86 2.88 -9.16
C PHE A 254 2.76 4.12 -10.05
N ALA A 255 3.89 4.67 -10.48
CA ALA A 255 3.96 5.89 -11.27
C ALA A 255 3.23 5.76 -12.60
N GLY A 256 2.76 6.89 -13.13
CA GLY A 256 2.03 6.95 -14.38
C GLY A 256 1.03 8.09 -14.40
N LEU A 257 0.10 8.03 -15.36
CA LEU A 257 -1.00 8.99 -15.39
C LEU A 257 -1.92 8.78 -14.19
N GLY A 258 -2.04 9.81 -13.36
CA GLY A 258 -2.92 9.91 -12.20
C GLY A 258 -3.92 11.06 -12.32
N ALA A 259 -4.86 11.11 -11.39
CA ALA A 259 -5.81 12.21 -11.31
C ALA A 259 -5.17 13.45 -10.67
N PRO A 260 -5.57 14.67 -11.03
CA PRO A 260 -5.10 15.86 -10.34
C PRO A 260 -5.34 15.80 -8.84
N LEU A 261 -4.39 16.32 -8.06
CA LEU A 261 -4.38 16.33 -6.59
C LEU A 261 -4.33 14.94 -5.93
N GLN A 262 -4.19 13.85 -6.69
CA GLN A 262 -4.15 12.48 -6.17
C GLN A 262 -3.04 12.30 -5.13
N ASP A 263 -1.78 12.53 -5.53
CA ASP A 263 -0.60 12.35 -4.66
C ASP A 263 -0.70 13.24 -3.42
N MET A 264 -1.17 14.49 -3.57
CA MET A 264 -1.35 15.43 -2.45
C MET A 264 -2.39 14.92 -1.45
N ALA A 265 -3.53 14.42 -1.94
CA ALA A 265 -4.60 13.93 -1.08
C ALA A 265 -4.21 12.65 -0.33
N GLN A 266 -3.51 11.72 -1.00
CA GLN A 266 -2.98 10.50 -0.37
C GLN A 266 -1.95 10.83 0.70
N PHE A 267 -0.94 11.61 0.34
CA PHE A 267 0.13 11.98 1.26
C PHE A 267 -0.39 12.72 2.49
N ALA A 268 -1.31 13.68 2.28
CA ALA A 268 -1.91 14.44 3.37
C ALA A 268 -2.77 13.59 4.30
N ALA A 269 -3.44 12.53 3.81
CA ALA A 269 -4.29 11.68 4.64
C ALA A 269 -3.52 11.01 5.78
N HIS A 270 -2.30 10.55 5.49
CA HIS A 270 -1.43 9.95 6.48
C HIS A 270 -0.99 10.96 7.53
N LEU A 271 -0.52 12.13 7.09
CA LEU A 271 -0.07 13.17 7.99
C LEU A 271 -1.22 13.81 8.78
N HIS A 272 -2.44 13.80 8.25
CA HIS A 272 -3.63 14.22 8.99
C HIS A 272 -3.91 13.28 10.17
N LEU A 273 -3.80 11.96 9.98
CA LEU A 273 -3.92 11.03 11.10
C LEU A 273 -2.80 11.20 12.13
N LEU A 274 -1.56 11.49 11.68
CA LEU A 274 -0.46 11.82 12.60
C LEU A 274 -0.77 13.10 13.39
N LEU A 275 -1.23 14.16 12.72
CA LEU A 275 -1.64 15.43 13.33
C LEU A 275 -2.68 15.23 14.44
N LEU A 276 -3.65 14.33 14.23
CA LEU A 276 -4.73 14.05 15.20
C LEU A 276 -4.29 13.16 16.37
N THR A 277 -3.16 12.46 16.26
CA THR A 277 -2.77 11.42 17.23
C THR A 277 -1.49 11.73 17.99
N ALA A 278 -0.59 12.52 17.41
CA ALA A 278 0.70 12.88 17.96
C ALA A 278 0.60 13.78 19.20
N ASP A 279 1.73 13.98 19.89
CA ASP A 279 1.83 14.99 20.94
C ASP A 279 1.75 16.42 20.34
N PRO A 280 1.44 17.44 21.15
CA PRO A 280 1.25 18.80 20.64
C PRO A 280 2.44 19.37 19.86
N ALA A 281 3.69 19.03 20.22
CA ALA A 281 4.85 19.57 19.54
C ALA A 281 5.04 18.92 18.16
N CYS A 282 4.83 17.60 18.06
CA CYS A 282 4.84 16.90 16.78
C CYS A 282 3.65 17.34 15.89
N ALA A 283 2.45 17.44 16.46
CA ALA A 283 1.26 17.93 15.77
C ALA A 283 1.50 19.31 15.14
N GLU A 284 2.14 20.23 15.87
CA GLU A 284 2.48 21.56 15.36
C GLU A 284 3.46 21.51 14.19
N ARG A 285 4.49 20.65 14.25
CA ARG A 285 5.43 20.45 13.13
C ARG A 285 4.73 19.91 11.89
N VAL A 286 3.86 18.91 12.06
CA VAL A 286 3.06 18.33 10.97
C VAL A 286 2.14 19.39 10.35
N ARG A 287 1.47 20.19 11.18
CA ARG A 287 0.58 21.27 10.73
C ARG A 287 1.33 22.30 9.88
N VAL A 288 2.46 22.79 10.39
CA VAL A 288 3.28 23.80 9.70
C VAL A 288 3.87 23.25 8.40
N PHE A 289 4.33 22.00 8.41
CA PHE A 289 4.81 21.31 7.22
C PHE A 289 3.70 21.17 6.14
N LEU A 290 2.54 20.63 6.50
CA LEU A 290 1.40 20.45 5.57
C LEU A 290 0.93 21.78 5.00
N LYS A 291 0.84 22.82 5.84
CA LYS A 291 0.47 24.16 5.40
C LYS A 291 1.46 24.68 4.36
N ALA A 292 2.76 24.62 4.62
CA ALA A 292 3.79 25.08 3.68
C ALA A 292 3.78 24.29 2.37
N LEU A 293 3.62 22.97 2.45
CA LEU A 293 3.49 22.06 1.32
C LEU A 293 2.30 22.46 0.42
N HIS A 294 1.12 22.54 1.00
CA HIS A 294 -0.11 22.81 0.26
C HIS A 294 -0.20 24.25 -0.24
N GLU A 295 0.23 25.24 0.56
CA GLU A 295 0.28 26.64 0.12
C GLU A 295 1.19 26.81 -1.08
N THR A 296 2.39 26.21 -1.04
CA THR A 296 3.35 26.29 -2.16
C THR A 296 2.82 25.57 -3.39
N TYR A 297 2.36 24.32 -3.24
CA TYR A 297 1.77 23.57 -4.35
C TYR A 297 0.61 24.34 -5.00
N GLY A 298 -0.32 24.84 -4.20
CA GLY A 298 -1.49 25.58 -4.68
C GLY A 298 -1.12 26.92 -5.31
N GLN A 299 -0.17 27.66 -4.72
CA GLN A 299 0.33 28.92 -5.29
C GLN A 299 1.00 28.71 -6.63
N THR A 300 1.97 27.82 -6.70
CA THR A 300 2.70 27.55 -7.94
C THR A 300 1.77 26.95 -9.01
N SER A 301 0.80 26.10 -8.63
CA SER A 301 -0.23 25.61 -9.57
C SER A 301 -1.01 26.77 -10.22
N ARG A 302 -1.37 27.81 -9.46
CA ARG A 302 -2.07 28.98 -10.00
C ARG A 302 -1.18 29.83 -10.89
N GLU A 303 0.07 30.05 -10.48
CA GLU A 303 1.06 30.80 -11.27
C GLU A 303 1.31 30.13 -12.63
N MET A 304 1.39 28.80 -12.63
CA MET A 304 1.54 27.97 -13.84
C MET A 304 0.22 27.74 -14.61
N LYS A 305 -0.90 28.29 -14.15
CA LYS A 305 -2.24 28.10 -14.74
C LYS A 305 -2.60 26.62 -14.92
N ALA A 306 -2.36 25.83 -13.89
CA ALA A 306 -2.61 24.40 -13.90
C ALA A 306 -4.07 24.08 -14.29
N PRO A 307 -4.33 23.15 -15.22
CA PRO A 307 -5.68 22.88 -15.74
C PRO A 307 -6.69 22.49 -14.65
N TRP A 308 -6.24 21.78 -13.61
CA TRP A 308 -7.11 21.32 -12.52
C TRP A 308 -7.57 22.42 -11.56
N LEU A 309 -7.07 23.65 -11.72
CA LEU A 309 -7.55 24.83 -11.01
C LEU A 309 -8.43 25.71 -11.89
N SER A 310 -8.86 25.23 -13.07
CA SER A 310 -9.79 25.98 -13.91
C SER A 310 -11.15 26.13 -13.21
N PRO A 311 -11.85 27.27 -13.37
CA PRO A 311 -13.17 27.48 -12.77
C PRO A 311 -14.19 26.38 -13.09
N GLU A 312 -14.05 25.75 -14.26
CA GLU A 312 -14.97 24.73 -14.78
C GLU A 312 -14.77 23.35 -14.13
N SER A 313 -13.56 23.04 -13.64
CA SER A 313 -13.18 21.69 -13.21
C SER A 313 -12.70 21.61 -11.76
N ILE A 314 -12.31 22.73 -11.16
CA ILE A 314 -11.69 22.78 -9.82
C ILE A 314 -12.55 22.09 -8.76
N GLU A 315 -13.88 22.25 -8.82
CA GLU A 315 -14.75 21.65 -7.82
C GLU A 315 -14.75 20.12 -7.89
N GLN A 316 -14.81 19.56 -9.10
CA GLN A 316 -14.76 18.12 -9.32
C GLN A 316 -13.43 17.53 -8.81
N HIS A 317 -12.31 18.20 -9.08
CA HIS A 317 -11.01 17.77 -8.60
C HIS A 317 -10.90 17.81 -7.07
N ILE A 318 -11.49 18.82 -6.42
CA ILE A 318 -11.48 18.90 -4.95
C ILE A 318 -12.36 17.81 -4.33
N ARG A 319 -13.56 17.54 -4.89
CA ARG A 319 -14.39 16.41 -4.43
C ARG A 319 -13.64 15.09 -4.58
N ALA A 320 -13.01 14.84 -5.72
CA ALA A 320 -12.22 13.64 -5.95
C ALA A 320 -11.03 13.51 -4.97
N ALA A 321 -10.35 14.62 -4.64
CA ALA A 321 -9.29 14.66 -3.65
C ALA A 321 -9.80 14.36 -2.22
N TRP A 322 -10.94 14.94 -1.82
CA TRP A 322 -11.55 14.69 -0.52
C TRP A 322 -11.99 13.23 -0.35
N ILE A 323 -12.57 12.63 -1.40
CA ILE A 323 -12.95 11.21 -1.39
C ILE A 323 -11.71 10.31 -1.30
N LEU A 324 -10.61 10.67 -1.99
CA LEU A 324 -9.34 9.96 -1.85
C LEU A 324 -8.80 10.03 -0.42
N HIS A 325 -8.77 11.24 0.12
CA HIS A 325 -8.28 11.51 1.46
C HIS A 325 -9.07 10.73 2.50
N ALA A 326 -10.41 10.70 2.38
CA ALA A 326 -11.29 9.89 3.19
C ALA A 326 -10.95 8.39 3.11
N ARG A 327 -10.81 7.84 1.89
CA ARG A 327 -10.42 6.43 1.68
C ARG A 327 -9.12 6.11 2.40
N GLU A 328 -8.09 6.92 2.19
CA GLU A 328 -6.79 6.71 2.81
C GLU A 328 -6.88 6.82 4.34
N MET A 329 -7.59 7.81 4.87
CA MET A 329 -7.74 7.94 6.31
C MET A 329 -8.49 6.77 6.95
N ILE A 330 -9.54 6.23 6.31
CA ILE A 330 -10.29 5.06 6.82
C ILE A 330 -9.38 3.85 6.91
N ASN A 331 -8.72 3.49 5.80
CA ASN A 331 -7.81 2.35 5.74
C ASN A 331 -6.68 2.51 6.75
N ASN A 332 -6.02 3.66 6.79
CA ASN A 332 -4.90 3.89 7.70
C ASN A 332 -5.33 3.96 9.18
N ALA A 333 -6.52 4.45 9.50
CA ALA A 333 -7.07 4.39 10.86
C ALA A 333 -7.31 2.94 11.32
N ALA A 334 -7.68 2.05 10.39
CA ALA A 334 -7.81 0.63 10.65
C ALA A 334 -6.45 -0.10 10.67
N GLU A 335 -5.48 0.35 9.88
CA GLU A 335 -4.35 -0.50 9.48
C GLU A 335 -2.97 -0.08 9.98
N ARG A 336 -2.82 1.13 10.53
CA ARG A 336 -1.54 1.58 11.09
C ARG A 336 -1.55 1.58 12.60
N GLU A 337 -0.38 1.45 13.20
CA GLU A 337 -0.20 1.91 14.58
C GLU A 337 -0.20 3.42 14.59
N TRP A 338 -0.94 3.99 15.53
CA TRP A 338 -1.00 5.42 15.75
C TRP A 338 -0.71 5.71 17.23
N PRO A 339 0.05 6.77 17.55
CA PRO A 339 0.31 7.14 18.94
C PRO A 339 -0.98 7.20 19.76
N GLY A 340 -1.00 6.50 20.89
CA GLY A 340 -2.15 6.45 21.81
C GLY A 340 -3.37 5.65 21.31
N CYS A 341 -3.29 4.95 20.19
CA CYS A 341 -4.24 3.87 19.88
C CYS A 341 -3.76 2.56 20.52
N ILE A 342 -4.69 1.64 20.78
CA ILE A 342 -4.30 0.29 21.20
C ILE A 342 -3.63 -0.46 20.03
N PRO A 343 -2.66 -1.35 20.34
CA PRO A 343 -1.93 -2.11 19.32
C PRO A 343 -2.87 -2.90 18.42
N LEU A 344 -2.50 -3.02 17.16
CA LEU A 344 -3.20 -3.81 16.14
C LEU A 344 -3.27 -5.30 16.47
N THR A 345 -2.39 -5.78 17.35
CA THR A 345 -2.39 -7.16 17.85
C THR A 345 -3.39 -7.39 18.97
N ALA A 346 -3.97 -6.33 19.54
CA ALA A 346 -4.94 -6.45 20.62
C ALA A 346 -6.33 -6.85 20.08
N GLU A 347 -7.04 -7.71 20.81
CA GLU A 347 -8.43 -8.04 20.48
C GLU A 347 -9.30 -6.78 20.51
N GLY A 348 -10.22 -6.67 19.56
CA GLY A 348 -11.13 -5.52 19.48
C GLY A 348 -10.43 -4.19 19.15
N PHE A 349 -9.20 -4.19 18.61
CA PHE A 349 -8.46 -2.95 18.34
C PHE A 349 -9.25 -1.95 17.47
N LEU A 350 -10.03 -2.43 16.50
CA LEU A 350 -10.88 -1.60 15.65
C LEU A 350 -12.01 -0.92 16.45
N ALA A 351 -12.52 -1.57 17.50
CA ALA A 351 -13.54 -0.99 18.35
C ALA A 351 -13.01 0.14 19.26
N CYS A 352 -11.69 0.38 19.29
CA CYS A 352 -11.08 1.45 20.08
C CYS A 352 -11.66 2.83 19.72
N GLN A 353 -12.07 3.57 20.75
CA GLN A 353 -12.64 4.91 20.61
C GLN A 353 -11.75 5.87 19.79
N LYS A 354 -10.42 5.78 19.95
CA LYS A 354 -9.49 6.66 19.23
C LYS A 354 -9.48 6.36 17.72
N ARG A 355 -9.41 5.08 17.32
CA ARG A 355 -9.48 4.69 15.90
C ARG A 355 -10.83 5.04 15.29
N ARG A 356 -11.92 4.80 16.02
CA ARG A 356 -13.27 5.21 15.64
C ARG A 356 -13.34 6.72 15.39
N ALA A 357 -12.76 7.54 16.26
CA ALA A 357 -12.74 8.99 16.09
C ALA A 357 -11.99 9.42 14.82
N LEU A 358 -10.84 8.79 14.51
CA LEU A 358 -10.09 9.05 13.28
C LEU A 358 -10.89 8.70 12.02
N ALA A 359 -11.52 7.52 12.01
CA ALA A 359 -12.34 7.11 10.88
C ALA A 359 -13.60 7.97 10.72
N LYS A 360 -14.17 8.52 11.81
CA LYS A 360 -15.28 9.48 11.73
C LYS A 360 -14.89 10.78 11.01
N VAL A 361 -13.69 11.32 11.29
CA VAL A 361 -13.14 12.46 10.51
C VAL A 361 -13.12 12.12 9.03
N ALA A 362 -12.61 10.94 8.68
CA ALA A 362 -12.53 10.50 7.30
C ALA A 362 -13.90 10.35 6.63
N VAL A 363 -14.88 9.79 7.33
CA VAL A 363 -16.26 9.67 6.85
C VAL A 363 -16.88 11.04 6.58
N GLU A 364 -16.62 12.04 7.42
CA GLU A 364 -17.11 13.41 7.16
C GLU A 364 -16.57 14.00 5.85
N TYR A 365 -15.31 13.73 5.48
CA TYR A 365 -14.78 14.14 4.19
C TYR A 365 -15.55 13.51 3.03
N ALA A 366 -15.81 12.20 3.10
CA ALA A 366 -16.57 11.50 2.07
C ALA A 366 -18.01 12.04 1.96
N LEU A 367 -18.72 12.17 3.08
CA LEU A 367 -20.10 12.64 3.10
C LEU A 367 -20.23 14.10 2.67
N ALA A 368 -19.27 14.97 3.04
CA ALA A 368 -19.27 16.37 2.62
C ALA A 368 -19.25 16.52 1.09
N THR A 369 -18.68 15.56 0.36
CA THR A 369 -18.66 15.57 -1.11
C THR A 369 -20.02 15.27 -1.75
N GLN A 370 -21.04 14.93 -0.96
CA GLN A 370 -22.41 14.74 -1.43
C GLN A 370 -23.30 15.95 -1.16
N LEU A 371 -22.80 16.97 -0.47
CA LEU A 371 -23.51 18.23 -0.25
C LEU A 371 -23.66 18.99 -1.57
N GLY A 372 -24.71 19.80 -1.66
CA GLY A 372 -24.92 20.71 -2.79
C GLY A 372 -23.76 21.71 -2.92
N ASP A 373 -23.52 22.19 -4.14
CA ASP A 373 -22.31 22.97 -4.48
C ASP A 373 -22.06 24.15 -3.53
N ALA A 374 -23.10 24.92 -3.18
CA ALA A 374 -22.95 26.05 -2.26
C ALA A 374 -22.48 25.62 -0.85
N GLU A 375 -23.05 24.54 -0.32
CA GLU A 375 -22.75 24.02 1.02
C GLU A 375 -21.37 23.34 1.05
N PHE A 376 -21.04 22.56 0.01
CA PHE A 376 -19.69 22.02 -0.15
C PHE A 376 -18.65 23.15 -0.25
N ARG A 377 -18.97 24.21 -1.00
CA ARG A 377 -18.13 25.40 -1.11
C ARG A 377 -18.03 26.20 0.18
N GLU A 378 -18.96 26.07 1.11
CA GLU A 378 -18.79 26.64 2.44
C GLU A 378 -17.85 25.76 3.27
N ARG A 379 -18.06 24.44 3.23
CA ARG A 379 -17.28 23.46 4.00
C ARG A 379 -15.80 23.48 3.62
N TRP A 380 -15.47 23.51 2.33
CA TRP A 380 -14.08 23.47 1.87
C TRP A 380 -13.28 24.75 2.17
N GLN A 381 -13.94 25.87 2.53
CA GLN A 381 -13.29 27.13 2.89
C GLN A 381 -12.91 27.13 4.38
N LYS A 382 -13.54 26.26 5.17
CA LYS A 382 -13.34 26.12 6.61
C LYS A 382 -12.38 24.98 6.96
N GLU A 383 -12.32 23.94 6.13
CA GLU A 383 -11.34 22.86 6.24
C GLU A 383 -9.91 23.44 6.23
N LEU A 384 -8.97 22.88 6.99
CA LEU A 384 -7.63 23.47 7.22
C LEU A 384 -6.48 22.68 6.59
N VAL A 385 -6.65 21.38 6.39
CA VAL A 385 -5.64 20.44 5.91
C VAL A 385 -5.47 20.57 4.41
N LEU A 386 -6.48 20.28 3.61
CA LEU A 386 -6.42 20.29 2.14
C LEU A 386 -6.69 21.66 1.55
N ARG A 387 -7.46 22.52 2.23
CA ARG A 387 -7.83 23.87 1.75
C ARG A 387 -6.71 24.66 1.06
N PRO A 388 -5.48 24.74 1.62
CA PRO A 388 -4.44 25.57 1.00
C PRO A 388 -4.04 25.14 -0.42
N LEU A 389 -4.33 23.89 -0.83
CA LEU A 389 -4.09 23.40 -2.20
C LEU A 389 -4.86 24.19 -3.26
N TYR A 390 -6.06 24.68 -2.95
CA TYR A 390 -6.98 25.22 -3.95
C TYR A 390 -7.53 26.61 -3.63
N THR A 391 -7.41 27.09 -2.39
CA THR A 391 -7.83 28.46 -2.06
C THR A 391 -6.73 29.49 -2.27
N ARG A 392 -7.05 30.65 -2.85
CA ARG A 392 -6.13 31.79 -2.90
C ARG A 392 -5.87 32.30 -1.50
N ASN A 393 -4.60 32.51 -1.16
CA ASN A 393 -4.22 33.17 0.09
C ASN A 393 -4.46 34.68 -0.06
N THR A 394 -5.71 35.13 0.06
CA THR A 394 -6.08 36.50 -0.27
C THR A 394 -5.77 37.51 0.83
N ASN A 395 -5.35 37.11 2.04
CA ASN A 395 -4.99 38.06 3.10
C ASN A 395 -4.08 37.45 4.18
N ARG A 396 -2.77 37.67 4.06
CA ARG A 396 -1.79 37.37 5.13
C ARG A 396 -2.05 38.18 6.42
N ALA A 397 -2.75 39.31 6.32
CA ALA A 397 -3.06 40.22 7.44
C ALA A 397 -4.32 39.86 8.25
N LYS A 398 -5.24 39.02 7.72
CA LYS A 398 -6.47 38.62 8.44
C LYS A 398 -6.37 37.24 9.11
N GLN A 399 -5.43 36.40 8.70
CA GLN A 399 -5.24 35.05 9.27
C GLN A 399 -4.79 35.05 10.73
N ASN A 400 -3.95 36.02 11.14
CA ASN A 400 -3.50 36.13 12.54
C ASN A 400 -4.66 36.35 13.55
N ILE A 401 -5.83 36.79 13.08
CA ILE A 401 -7.01 37.01 13.93
C ILE A 401 -7.90 35.75 14.02
N GLN A 402 -7.87 34.87 13.02
CA GLN A 402 -8.57 33.58 13.07
C GLN A 402 -7.75 32.47 13.75
N GLU A 403 -6.42 32.55 13.72
CA GLU A 403 -5.56 31.57 14.38
C GLU A 403 -5.62 31.66 15.93
N SER A 404 -5.94 32.82 16.51
CA SER A 404 -6.16 32.96 17.97
C SER A 404 -7.46 32.30 18.45
N ALA A 405 -8.45 32.11 17.57
CA ALA A 405 -9.68 31.38 17.91
C ALA A 405 -9.44 29.87 18.09
N PHE A 406 -8.31 29.34 17.60
CA PHE A 406 -7.92 27.94 17.78
C PHE A 406 -7.43 27.65 19.20
N GLU A 407 -6.86 28.63 19.91
CA GLU A 407 -6.44 28.47 21.31
C GLU A 407 -7.63 28.39 22.28
N HIS A 408 -8.81 28.87 21.89
CA HIS A 408 -9.99 28.96 22.76
C HIS A 408 -11.22 28.17 22.25
N GLY A 409 -11.14 27.54 21.07
CA GLY A 409 -12.29 27.00 20.33
C GLY A 409 -12.43 25.47 20.26
N ILE A 410 -11.84 24.70 21.18
CA ILE A 410 -12.10 23.24 21.30
C ILE A 410 -13.38 22.96 22.12
N HIS A 411 -14.12 23.99 22.52
CA HIS A 411 -15.43 23.85 23.17
C HIS A 411 -16.51 24.50 22.32
N SER A 412 -17.55 23.73 21.99
CA SER A 412 -18.79 24.09 21.25
C SER A 412 -18.72 24.09 19.72
N GLY A 413 -18.58 22.89 19.14
CA GLY A 413 -18.77 22.67 17.72
C GLY A 413 -18.46 21.24 17.31
N GLY A 414 -19.22 20.27 17.82
CA GLY A 414 -19.23 18.91 17.27
C GLY A 414 -17.90 18.14 17.23
N TRP A 415 -16.96 18.37 18.16
CA TRP A 415 -15.79 17.52 18.36
C TRP A 415 -15.48 17.43 19.85
N THR A 416 -15.80 16.30 20.49
CA THR A 416 -15.52 16.09 21.92
C THR A 416 -14.84 14.73 22.13
N VAL A 417 -13.56 14.71 22.52
CA VAL A 417 -12.92 13.59 23.23
C VAL A 417 -11.92 14.10 24.27
N PHE A 418 -11.87 13.36 25.38
CA PHE A 418 -11.44 13.66 26.75
C PHE A 418 -9.94 13.90 27.02
N LYS A 419 -9.69 14.52 28.19
CA LYS A 419 -8.41 14.75 28.86
C LYS A 419 -7.69 13.46 29.32
N ARG A 420 -6.36 13.52 29.27
CA ARG A 420 -5.31 12.53 29.60
C ARG A 420 -5.41 11.81 30.96
N GLN A 421 -4.91 10.57 30.97
CA GLN A 421 -4.11 9.99 32.07
C GLN A 421 -2.73 9.55 31.54
N ARG A 422 -1.68 9.72 32.35
CA ARG A 422 -0.27 9.43 32.07
C ARG A 422 0.09 7.98 32.46
N GLY A 423 1.04 7.37 31.75
CA GLY A 423 1.87 6.29 32.32
C GLY A 423 2.48 5.28 31.33
N LEU A 424 3.82 5.28 31.30
CA LEU A 424 4.80 4.27 30.87
C LEU A 424 5.16 4.03 29.38
N MET A 425 6.48 4.10 29.17
CA MET A 425 7.28 3.57 28.05
C MET A 425 7.09 2.06 27.85
N LEU A 426 7.12 1.59 26.60
CA LEU A 426 8.17 0.69 26.07
C LEU A 426 7.94 0.30 24.60
N SER A 427 9.08 0.13 23.91
CA SER A 427 9.36 -0.74 22.76
C SER A 427 8.83 -0.39 21.37
N LEU A 428 9.78 0.01 20.51
CA LEU A 428 9.65 0.19 19.08
C LEU A 428 9.75 -1.15 18.35
N THR A 429 8.64 -1.65 17.82
CA THR A 429 8.61 -2.36 16.53
C THR A 429 7.27 -2.06 15.87
N SER A 430 7.26 -1.31 14.76
CA SER A 430 6.14 -1.37 13.83
C SER A 430 6.62 -1.03 12.42
N ILE A 431 6.19 -1.86 11.48
CA ILE A 431 6.59 -1.87 10.09
C ILE A 431 5.73 -0.82 9.35
N PRO A 432 6.30 0.20 8.69
CA PRO A 432 5.55 0.95 7.69
C PRO A 432 5.38 0.07 6.44
N SER A 433 4.21 0.14 5.81
CA SER A 433 3.85 -0.62 4.60
C SER A 433 2.96 0.24 3.70
N SER A 434 3.08 0.08 2.38
CA SER A 434 2.28 0.80 1.38
C SER A 434 0.77 0.80 1.74
N PRO A 435 0.08 1.94 1.61
CA PRO A 435 -1.34 2.07 1.93
C PRO A 435 -2.21 1.23 0.99
N ILE A 436 -1.77 1.00 -0.25
CA ILE A 436 -2.54 0.29 -1.29
C ILE A 436 -2.82 -1.18 -0.92
N LEU A 437 -2.13 -1.78 0.07
CA LEU A 437 -2.12 -3.23 0.24
C LEU A 437 -2.26 -3.77 1.67
N ARG A 438 -2.44 -2.93 2.68
CA ARG A 438 -2.62 -3.39 4.06
C ARG A 438 -3.93 -4.17 4.30
N GLY A 439 -4.99 -3.91 3.53
CA GLY A 439 -6.27 -4.58 3.74
C GLY A 439 -6.28 -6.07 3.41
N PHE A 440 -5.36 -6.50 2.54
CA PHE A 440 -5.22 -7.91 2.15
C PHE A 440 -4.56 -8.78 3.22
N ALA A 441 -3.48 -8.30 3.85
CA ALA A 441 -2.72 -9.10 4.81
C ALA A 441 -3.57 -9.48 6.05
N ARG A 442 -4.58 -8.68 6.40
CA ARG A 442 -5.39 -8.90 7.60
C ARG A 442 -6.69 -9.65 7.41
N ASN A 443 -7.34 -9.58 6.25
CA ASN A 443 -8.49 -10.46 5.99
C ASN A 443 -8.08 -11.94 5.97
N ILE A 444 -6.82 -12.22 5.62
CA ILE A 444 -6.18 -13.52 5.80
C ILE A 444 -5.87 -13.78 7.28
N ALA A 445 -5.30 -12.80 8.00
CA ALA A 445 -4.97 -12.95 9.43
C ALA A 445 -6.21 -13.23 10.32
N SER A 446 -7.36 -12.60 10.04
CA SER A 446 -8.61 -12.81 10.79
C SER A 446 -9.30 -14.14 10.48
N THR A 447 -8.94 -14.81 9.39
CA THR A 447 -9.34 -16.20 9.13
C THR A 447 -8.34 -17.22 9.69
N THR A 448 -7.16 -16.79 10.15
CA THR A 448 -6.11 -17.64 10.73
C THR A 448 -5.98 -17.58 12.25
N SER A 449 -6.83 -16.82 12.96
CA SER A 449 -6.85 -16.81 14.44
C SER A 449 -7.60 -18.03 15.03
N SER A 450 -7.13 -19.21 14.66
CA SER A 450 -7.28 -20.48 15.40
C SER A 450 -6.26 -21.48 14.85
N ALA A 451 -4.99 -21.08 14.79
CA ALA A 451 -3.90 -21.98 14.45
C ALA A 451 -3.36 -22.63 15.72
N ALA A 452 -4.14 -23.55 16.28
CA ALA A 452 -3.53 -24.71 16.92
C ALA A 452 -2.68 -25.42 15.86
N GLN A 453 -1.46 -25.83 16.23
CA GLN A 453 -0.49 -26.51 15.35
C GLN A 453 -1.16 -27.61 14.50
N ILE A 454 -1.43 -27.34 13.21
CA ILE A 454 -1.80 -28.39 12.26
C ILE A 454 -0.53 -28.78 11.52
N VAL A 455 -0.02 -29.96 11.86
CA VAL A 455 0.95 -30.71 11.07
C VAL A 455 0.41 -30.80 9.64
N GLN A 456 1.06 -30.13 8.70
CA GLN A 456 0.68 -30.10 7.29
C GLN A 456 0.90 -31.49 6.69
N LYS A 457 -0.08 -32.40 6.80
CA LYS A 457 -0.07 -33.68 6.09
C LYS A 457 -0.15 -33.37 4.61
N LYS A 458 0.98 -33.54 3.90
CA LYS A 458 1.06 -33.40 2.45
C LYS A 458 0.34 -34.60 1.81
N TYR A 459 -0.95 -34.43 1.49
CA TYR A 459 -1.69 -35.41 0.71
C TYR A 459 -1.09 -35.50 -0.71
N PRO A 460 -1.13 -36.67 -1.36
CA PRO A 460 -0.64 -36.83 -2.73
C PRO A 460 -1.58 -36.23 -3.79
N TYR A 461 -2.63 -35.52 -3.35
CA TYR A 461 -3.64 -34.85 -4.17
C TYR A 461 -3.96 -33.49 -3.58
N PHE A 462 -4.43 -32.57 -4.42
CA PHE A 462 -4.85 -31.24 -4.05
C PHE A 462 -6.16 -30.86 -4.76
N VAL A 463 -7.08 -30.22 -4.04
CA VAL A 463 -8.33 -29.72 -4.60
C VAL A 463 -8.27 -28.19 -4.58
N PRO A 464 -8.02 -27.53 -5.73
CA PRO A 464 -7.90 -26.08 -5.78
C PRO A 464 -9.25 -25.41 -5.54
N ARG A 465 -9.18 -24.26 -4.88
CA ARG A 465 -10.31 -23.33 -4.79
C ARG A 465 -10.52 -22.67 -6.16
N ASN A 466 -11.77 -22.39 -6.48
CA ASN A 466 -12.12 -21.66 -7.69
C ASN A 466 -11.78 -20.16 -7.57
N SER A 467 -11.97 -19.39 -8.64
CA SER A 467 -11.69 -17.94 -8.68
C SER A 467 -12.47 -17.11 -7.65
N ARG A 468 -13.48 -17.69 -7.00
CA ARG A 468 -14.25 -17.08 -5.90
C ARG A 468 -13.82 -17.60 -4.51
N GLY A 469 -12.67 -18.28 -4.42
CA GLY A 469 -12.14 -18.83 -3.17
C GLY A 469 -12.91 -20.04 -2.61
N SER A 470 -13.90 -20.58 -3.33
CA SER A 470 -14.71 -21.73 -2.88
C SER A 470 -14.10 -23.06 -3.33
N LEU A 471 -14.27 -24.12 -2.52
CA LEU A 471 -13.89 -25.47 -2.93
C LEU A 471 -14.64 -25.89 -4.20
N SER A 472 -13.93 -26.55 -5.12
CA SER A 472 -14.45 -26.97 -6.43
C SER A 472 -15.40 -28.18 -6.34
N VAL A 473 -16.41 -28.11 -5.45
CA VAL A 473 -17.42 -29.15 -5.18
C VAL A 473 -18.79 -28.67 -5.64
N TYR A 474 -19.38 -29.38 -6.60
CA TYR A 474 -20.62 -29.00 -7.26
C TYR A 474 -21.68 -30.10 -7.10
N THR A 475 -22.96 -29.72 -7.03
CA THR A 475 -24.08 -30.67 -7.13
C THR A 475 -24.68 -30.59 -8.51
N ASP A 476 -24.91 -31.74 -9.14
CA ASP A 476 -25.76 -31.90 -10.33
C ASP A 476 -27.02 -32.66 -9.92
N ILE A 477 -28.19 -32.10 -10.22
CA ILE A 477 -29.50 -32.64 -9.87
C ILE A 477 -30.22 -32.95 -11.18
N ARG A 478 -30.56 -34.22 -11.40
CA ARG A 478 -31.23 -34.69 -12.62
C ARG A 478 -32.50 -35.44 -12.31
N ASN A 479 -33.33 -35.65 -13.33
CA ASN A 479 -34.58 -36.40 -13.28
C ASN A 479 -35.51 -35.86 -12.17
N ASP A 480 -35.84 -34.58 -12.24
CA ASP A 480 -36.78 -33.93 -11.34
C ASP A 480 -36.45 -34.12 -9.85
N GLY A 481 -35.17 -33.98 -9.50
CA GLY A 481 -34.73 -34.13 -8.12
C GLY A 481 -34.55 -35.57 -7.62
N SER A 482 -34.71 -36.60 -8.48
CA SER A 482 -34.51 -37.99 -8.06
C SER A 482 -33.05 -38.45 -8.09
N ARG A 483 -32.18 -37.83 -8.92
CA ARG A 483 -30.75 -38.17 -9.00
C ARG A 483 -29.88 -37.01 -8.55
N TYR A 484 -29.01 -37.28 -7.56
CA TYR A 484 -28.03 -36.35 -7.02
C TYR A 484 -26.62 -36.86 -7.28
N TRP A 485 -25.82 -36.04 -7.94
CA TRP A 485 -24.40 -36.25 -8.09
C TRP A 485 -23.63 -35.10 -7.47
N VAL A 486 -22.55 -35.41 -6.76
CA VAL A 486 -21.58 -34.44 -6.26
C VAL A 486 -20.31 -34.61 -7.06
N THR A 487 -19.76 -33.52 -7.61
CA THR A 487 -18.53 -33.56 -8.40
C THR A 487 -17.46 -32.71 -7.73
N ILE A 488 -16.31 -33.32 -7.42
CA ILE A 488 -15.07 -32.61 -7.09
C ILE A 488 -14.31 -32.38 -8.40
N ARG A 489 -14.01 -31.13 -8.74
CA ARG A 489 -13.33 -30.77 -9.99
C ARG A 489 -11.90 -30.29 -9.77
N ASN A 490 -11.11 -30.39 -10.85
CA ASN A 490 -9.75 -29.86 -10.96
C ASN A 490 -8.79 -30.45 -9.92
N ILE A 491 -8.96 -31.73 -9.61
CA ILE A 491 -8.07 -32.43 -8.69
C ILE A 491 -6.67 -32.43 -9.31
N ASP A 492 -5.72 -31.86 -8.59
CA ASP A 492 -4.30 -31.88 -8.91
C ASP A 492 -3.62 -33.04 -8.16
N GLY A 493 -2.62 -33.67 -8.77
CA GLY A 493 -1.99 -34.88 -8.25
C GLY A 493 -2.84 -36.16 -8.37
N ASN A 494 -2.76 -37.06 -7.39
CA ASN A 494 -3.29 -38.42 -7.45
C ASN A 494 -4.78 -38.49 -7.06
N ALA A 495 -5.67 -38.31 -8.05
CA ALA A 495 -7.12 -38.38 -7.84
C ALA A 495 -7.62 -39.75 -7.32
N THR A 496 -6.90 -40.84 -7.59
CA THR A 496 -7.20 -42.16 -7.02
C THR A 496 -6.97 -42.17 -5.52
N ALA A 497 -5.88 -41.57 -5.03
CA ALA A 497 -5.64 -41.45 -3.61
C ALA A 497 -6.72 -40.59 -2.90
N LEU A 498 -7.21 -39.52 -3.54
CA LEU A 498 -8.36 -38.75 -3.03
C LEU A 498 -9.59 -39.63 -2.89
N ARG A 499 -9.88 -40.45 -3.92
CA ARG A 499 -11.01 -41.36 -3.93
C ARG A 499 -10.93 -42.38 -2.79
N GLU A 500 -9.77 -43.00 -2.58
CA GLU A 500 -9.58 -43.99 -1.51
C GLU A 500 -9.70 -43.36 -0.11
N ASP A 501 -9.14 -42.17 0.08
CA ASP A 501 -9.25 -41.45 1.35
C ASP A 501 -10.70 -41.05 1.67
N LEU A 502 -11.46 -40.67 0.64
CA LEU A 502 -12.88 -40.34 0.76
C LEU A 502 -13.69 -41.57 1.17
N HIS A 503 -13.46 -42.73 0.55
CA HIS A 503 -14.10 -44.00 0.96
C HIS A 503 -13.77 -44.40 2.39
N LYS A 504 -12.52 -44.20 2.82
CA LYS A 504 -12.07 -44.60 4.16
C LYS A 504 -12.57 -43.70 5.28
N THR A 505 -12.83 -42.42 5.00
CA THR A 505 -12.94 -41.42 6.07
C THR A 505 -14.05 -40.37 5.90
N LEU A 506 -14.79 -40.36 4.79
CA LEU A 506 -15.90 -39.41 4.64
C LEU A 506 -17.04 -39.72 5.63
N PHE A 507 -17.32 -41.01 5.82
CA PHE A 507 -18.34 -41.51 6.75
C PHE A 507 -17.76 -42.60 7.66
N PRO A 508 -18.35 -42.85 8.85
CA PRO A 508 -17.95 -43.97 9.69
C PRO A 508 -18.01 -45.30 8.93
N PRO A 509 -17.06 -46.23 9.16
CA PRO A 509 -17.15 -47.58 8.63
C PRO A 509 -18.51 -48.22 8.97
N ASP A 510 -19.06 -48.99 8.04
CA ASP A 510 -20.33 -49.72 8.16
C ASP A 510 -21.60 -48.86 8.36
N SER A 511 -21.51 -47.54 8.20
CA SER A 511 -22.69 -46.67 8.12
C SER A 511 -23.48 -46.89 6.82
N GLU A 512 -24.79 -46.64 6.86
CA GLU A 512 -25.65 -46.65 5.67
C GLU A 512 -25.11 -45.72 4.56
N GLU A 513 -24.54 -44.58 4.94
CA GLU A 513 -23.92 -43.65 4.02
C GLU A 513 -22.66 -44.23 3.36
N ALA A 514 -21.79 -44.89 4.14
CA ALA A 514 -20.58 -45.54 3.62
C ALA A 514 -20.94 -46.68 2.65
N LEU A 515 -21.96 -47.49 2.96
CA LEU A 515 -22.44 -48.57 2.10
C LEU A 515 -23.04 -48.05 0.78
N ARG A 516 -23.63 -46.86 0.80
CA ARG A 516 -24.22 -46.22 -0.39
C ARG A 516 -23.21 -45.42 -1.20
N LEU A 517 -22.02 -45.14 -0.67
CA LEU A 517 -21.03 -44.28 -1.29
C LEU A 517 -20.48 -44.90 -2.58
N ARG A 518 -20.80 -44.28 -3.72
CA ARG A 518 -20.29 -44.68 -5.03
C ARG A 518 -19.49 -43.55 -5.63
N THR A 519 -18.28 -43.84 -6.07
CA THR A 519 -17.39 -42.85 -6.69
C THR A 519 -16.90 -43.32 -8.06
N THR A 520 -16.77 -42.37 -8.98
CA THR A 520 -16.28 -42.62 -10.35
C THR A 520 -15.30 -41.51 -10.73
N LEU A 521 -14.10 -41.90 -11.14
CA LEU A 521 -13.11 -40.96 -11.65
C LEU A 521 -13.42 -40.64 -13.12
N LEU A 522 -13.54 -39.35 -13.43
CA LEU A 522 -13.75 -38.86 -14.78
C LEU A 522 -12.46 -38.16 -15.24
N HIS A 523 -11.86 -38.67 -16.33
CA HIS A 523 -10.68 -38.08 -16.99
C HIS A 523 -9.49 -37.82 -16.04
N SER A 524 -9.35 -38.64 -14.98
CA SER A 524 -8.29 -38.56 -13.96
C SER A 524 -8.17 -37.23 -13.19
N LYS A 525 -9.07 -36.26 -13.39
CA LYS A 525 -9.04 -34.93 -12.75
C LYS A 525 -10.34 -34.53 -12.07
N HIS A 526 -11.39 -35.33 -12.21
CA HIS A 526 -12.68 -35.08 -11.57
C HIS A 526 -13.15 -36.34 -10.87
N LEU A 527 -13.72 -36.18 -9.67
CA LEU A 527 -14.33 -37.27 -8.92
C LEU A 527 -15.83 -37.04 -8.83
N LEU A 528 -16.60 -37.92 -9.46
CA LEU A 528 -18.05 -37.99 -9.33
C LEU A 528 -18.41 -38.86 -8.14
N ILE A 529 -19.33 -38.39 -7.31
CA ILE A 529 -19.81 -39.04 -6.09
C ILE A 529 -21.34 -39.16 -6.20
N SER A 530 -21.87 -40.33 -5.92
CA SER A 530 -23.31 -40.63 -5.97
C SER A 530 -23.69 -41.59 -4.84
N GLY A 531 -24.99 -41.72 -4.58
CA GLY A 531 -25.54 -42.55 -3.50
C GLY A 531 -26.28 -41.76 -2.42
N GLY A 532 -26.07 -40.44 -2.36
CA GLY A 532 -26.76 -39.53 -1.44
C GLY A 532 -26.46 -38.05 -1.71
N ARG A 533 -27.06 -37.17 -0.89
CA ARG A 533 -26.90 -35.70 -0.97
C ARG A 533 -25.74 -35.25 -0.08
N TRP A 534 -24.50 -35.40 -0.56
CA TRP A 534 -23.31 -35.27 0.30
C TRP A 534 -22.42 -34.04 0.04
N LYS A 535 -22.93 -33.01 -0.66
CA LYS A 535 -22.11 -31.83 -1.00
C LYS A 535 -21.48 -31.20 0.26
N HIS A 536 -22.28 -30.94 1.29
CA HIS A 536 -21.78 -30.31 2.52
C HIS A 536 -20.80 -31.21 3.27
N ALA A 537 -21.12 -32.51 3.42
CA ALA A 537 -20.21 -33.47 4.03
C ALA A 537 -18.85 -33.53 3.31
N VAL A 538 -18.84 -33.50 1.97
CA VAL A 538 -17.61 -33.49 1.17
C VAL A 538 -16.83 -32.18 1.33
N ILE A 539 -17.52 -31.03 1.39
CA ILE A 539 -16.90 -29.72 1.64
C ILE A 539 -16.26 -29.70 3.03
N ASP A 540 -17.01 -30.08 4.06
CA ASP A 540 -16.54 -30.08 5.45
C ASP A 540 -15.35 -31.04 5.61
N TRP A 541 -15.40 -32.20 4.96
CA TRP A 541 -14.32 -33.18 4.95
C TRP A 541 -13.05 -32.64 4.29
N LEU A 542 -13.16 -31.92 3.17
CA LEU A 542 -12.04 -31.26 2.51
C LEU A 542 -11.46 -30.12 3.37
N GLN A 543 -12.32 -29.28 3.96
CA GLN A 543 -11.90 -28.19 4.84
C GLN A 543 -11.17 -28.68 6.08
N LYS A 544 -11.66 -29.74 6.74
CA LYS A 544 -10.98 -30.39 7.87
C LYS A 544 -9.58 -30.91 7.53
N ARG A 545 -9.32 -31.14 6.24
CA ARG A 545 -8.02 -31.60 5.71
C ARG A 545 -7.17 -30.45 5.15
N GLY A 546 -7.62 -29.21 5.26
CA GLY A 546 -6.86 -28.01 4.90
C GLY A 546 -6.91 -27.64 3.42
N PHE A 547 -7.93 -28.10 2.68
CA PHE A 547 -8.17 -27.69 1.28
C PHE A 547 -9.01 -26.41 1.18
#